data_AF-A0A7J6TNE1-F1
#
_entry.id   AF-A0A7J6TNE1-F1
#
_cell.length_a   1.000
_cell.length_b   1.000
_cell.length_c   1.000
_cell.angle_alpha   90.00
_cell.angle_beta   90.00
_cell.angle_gamma   90.00
#
_symmetry.space_group_name_H-M   'P 1'
#
loop_
_entity.id
_entity.type
_entity.pdbx_description
1 polymer ?
#
loop_
_entity_poly.entity_id
_entity_poly.type
_entity_poly.pdbx_seq_one_letter_code
_entity_poly.pdbx_strand_id
1 'polypeptide(L)'
;MAEQLAAWAKEQAPVGSISSREDTVDFLHHSLSVTTVDSYRTARKGYEAMGLSFPISRDQLCFYIRGMCAASDVSGSTLRKYVSGLKSVNDLLGYPCLSPEDWGIVKRALTAADNVIGPRETKQAAIIPEDVSKFLFETRGSFFGKLEAARDA
;
A
#
# COMPACT_ATOMS: atom_id res chain seq x y z
N MET A 1 -35.33 22.50 -5.80
CA MET A 1 -34.49 21.30 -5.58
C MET A 1 -33.02 21.58 -5.89
N ALA A 2 -32.69 22.16 -7.05
CA ALA A 2 -31.31 22.58 -7.38
C ALA A 2 -30.74 23.66 -6.43
N GLU A 3 -31.57 24.63 -5.98
CA GLU A 3 -31.15 25.67 -5.03
C GLU A 3 -30.86 25.13 -3.62
N GLN A 4 -31.56 24.09 -3.18
CA GLN A 4 -31.30 23.44 -1.88
C GLN A 4 -29.98 22.66 -1.91
N LEU A 5 -29.65 22.01 -3.03
CA LEU A 5 -28.36 21.34 -3.22
C LEU A 5 -27.19 22.35 -3.24
N ALA A 6 -27.40 23.52 -3.85
CA ALA A 6 -26.40 24.59 -3.85
C ALA A 6 -26.19 25.21 -2.46
N ALA A 7 -27.25 25.33 -1.65
CA ALA A 7 -27.15 25.78 -0.25
C ALA A 7 -26.42 24.74 0.63
N TRP A 8 -26.69 23.46 0.42
CA TRP A 8 -26.03 22.36 1.15
C TRP A 8 -24.53 22.25 0.83
N ALA A 9 -24.16 22.48 -0.44
CA ALA A 9 -22.75 22.54 -0.85
C ALA A 9 -22.02 23.79 -0.31
N LYS A 10 -22.75 24.85 0.04
CA LYS A 10 -22.18 26.10 0.56
C LYS A 10 -21.97 26.08 2.08
N GLU A 11 -22.75 25.27 2.80
CA GLU A 11 -22.59 25.04 4.24
C GLU A 11 -21.44 24.05 4.56
N GLN A 12 -21.00 23.25 3.59
CA GLN A 12 -19.74 22.52 3.72
C GLN A 12 -18.57 23.46 3.42
N ALA A 13 -18.14 24.18 4.45
CA ALA A 13 -16.87 24.91 4.43
C ALA A 13 -15.75 23.97 3.91
N PRO A 14 -14.81 24.47 3.09
CA PRO A 14 -13.68 23.66 2.67
C PRO A 14 -12.92 23.31 3.94
N VAL A 15 -12.95 22.04 4.36
CA VAL A 15 -12.22 21.56 5.55
C VAL A 15 -10.73 21.53 5.22
N GLY A 16 -10.17 22.74 5.19
CA GLY A 16 -8.77 23.06 5.14
C GLY A 16 -8.37 23.68 6.47
N SER A 17 -8.15 22.83 7.48
CA SER A 17 -7.07 23.10 8.43
C SER A 17 -6.27 21.81 8.54
N ILE A 18 -4.96 21.92 8.34
CA ILE A 18 -4.03 20.77 8.39
C ILE A 18 -4.09 20.09 9.78
N SER A 19 -4.54 20.80 10.81
CA SER A 19 -4.75 20.32 12.17
C SER A 19 -5.96 19.39 12.36
N SER A 20 -6.95 19.34 11.45
CA SER A 20 -8.15 18.48 11.62
C SER A 20 -8.05 17.13 10.90
N ARG A 21 -6.94 16.88 10.19
CA ARG A 21 -6.72 15.67 9.38
C ARG A 21 -6.11 14.51 10.18
N GLU A 22 -5.46 14.80 11.29
CA GLU A 22 -4.95 13.77 12.19
C GLU A 22 -6.09 13.08 12.97
N ASP A 23 -7.13 13.85 13.33
CA ASP A 23 -8.30 13.35 14.07
C ASP A 23 -9.30 12.54 13.22
N THR A 24 -9.22 12.59 11.89
CA THR A 24 -10.25 12.00 11.01
C THR A 24 -10.32 10.48 11.13
N VAL A 25 -9.20 9.81 11.42
CA VAL A 25 -9.19 8.36 11.71
C VAL A 25 -9.80 8.06 13.08
N ASP A 26 -9.66 8.98 14.03
CA ASP A 26 -10.18 8.83 15.39
C ASP A 26 -11.69 9.05 15.45
N PHE A 27 -12.25 9.86 14.55
CA PHE A 27 -13.71 9.96 14.38
C PHE A 27 -14.36 8.64 13.89
N LEU A 28 -13.59 7.70 13.33
CA LEU A 28 -14.12 6.40 12.88
C LEU A 28 -14.50 5.46 14.02
N HIS A 29 -14.08 5.72 15.26
CA HIS A 29 -14.41 4.87 16.43
C HIS A 29 -15.93 4.70 16.64
N HIS A 30 -16.74 5.61 16.11
CA HIS A 30 -18.20 5.53 16.17
C HIS A 30 -18.84 4.69 15.07
N SER A 31 -18.13 4.43 13.97
CA SER A 31 -18.68 3.77 12.77
C SER A 31 -17.99 2.45 12.42
N LEU A 32 -16.79 2.21 12.93
CA LEU A 32 -16.01 0.99 12.72
C LEU A 32 -15.70 0.32 14.06
N SER A 33 -15.41 -0.98 14.02
CA SER A 33 -14.90 -1.67 15.21
C SER A 33 -13.54 -1.09 15.61
N VAL A 34 -13.28 -1.02 16.93
CA VAL A 34 -11.99 -0.58 17.48
C VAL A 34 -10.82 -1.34 16.84
N THR A 35 -10.99 -2.65 16.62
CA THR A 35 -10.00 -3.50 15.94
C THR A 35 -9.67 -3.09 14.51
N THR A 36 -10.65 -2.54 13.79
CA THR A 36 -10.47 -2.05 12.41
C THR A 36 -9.75 -0.70 12.43
N VAL A 37 -10.11 0.20 13.36
CA VAL A 37 -9.45 1.49 13.53
C VAL A 37 -7.98 1.31 13.91
N ASP A 38 -7.69 0.42 14.86
CA ASP A 38 -6.31 0.12 15.26
C ASP A 38 -5.50 -0.50 14.11
N SER A 39 -6.14 -1.32 13.26
CA SER A 39 -5.49 -1.85 12.06
C SER A 39 -5.14 -0.74 11.07
N TYR A 40 -6.01 0.26 10.90
CA TYR A 40 -5.76 1.41 10.02
C TYR A 40 -4.66 2.31 10.57
N ARG A 41 -4.67 2.59 11.87
CA ARG A 41 -3.60 3.32 12.56
C ARG A 41 -2.25 2.62 12.42
N THR A 42 -2.22 1.31 12.61
CA THR A 42 -1.01 0.50 12.44
C THR A 42 -0.48 0.57 11.02
N ALA A 43 -1.36 0.43 10.03
CA ALA A 43 -0.99 0.52 8.62
C ALA A 43 -0.44 1.91 8.27
N ARG A 44 -1.10 2.98 8.71
CA ARG A 44 -0.65 4.38 8.54
C ARG A 44 0.72 4.62 9.16
N LYS A 45 0.90 4.22 10.42
CA LYS A 45 2.17 4.37 11.14
C LYS A 45 3.31 3.62 10.45
N GLY A 46 3.06 2.39 9.98
CA GLY A 46 4.04 1.60 9.25
C GLY A 46 4.43 2.26 7.92
N TYR A 47 3.46 2.83 7.21
CA TYR A 47 3.68 3.55 5.95
C TYR A 47 4.50 4.83 6.15
N GLU A 48 4.15 5.64 7.15
CA GLU A 48 4.89 6.86 7.51
C GLU A 48 6.30 6.55 8.03
N ALA A 49 6.48 5.44 8.76
CA ALA A 49 7.79 4.99 9.23
C ALA A 49 8.75 4.59 8.08
N MET A 50 8.22 4.26 6.90
CA MET A 50 9.02 4.05 5.69
C MET A 50 9.34 5.36 4.95
N GLY A 51 9.00 6.52 5.54
CA GLY A 51 9.20 7.84 4.93
C GLY A 51 8.18 8.16 3.83
N LEU A 52 7.07 7.44 3.77
CA LEU A 52 6.01 7.65 2.77
C LEU A 52 4.93 8.58 3.34
N SER A 53 4.35 9.42 2.48
CA SER A 53 3.31 10.38 2.87
C SER A 53 2.08 10.26 1.98
N PHE A 54 0.98 10.83 2.45
CA PHE A 54 -0.23 11.04 1.64
C PHE A 54 -0.07 12.32 0.79
N PRO A 55 -0.78 12.45 -0.35
CA PRO A 55 -1.70 11.49 -0.99
C PRO A 55 -0.98 10.22 -1.46
N ILE A 56 -1.69 9.09 -1.45
CA ILE A 56 -1.12 7.81 -1.87
C ILE A 56 -1.01 7.77 -3.40
N SER A 57 0.18 7.45 -3.88
CA SER A 57 0.43 7.07 -5.28
C SER A 57 0.63 5.56 -5.43
N ARG A 58 0.47 5.07 -6.66
CA ARG A 58 0.77 3.68 -7.04
C ARG A 58 2.17 3.25 -6.59
N ASP A 59 3.16 4.07 -6.94
CA ASP A 59 4.57 3.73 -6.74
C ASP A 59 4.91 3.64 -5.25
N GLN A 60 4.33 4.51 -4.42
CA GLN A 60 4.49 4.43 -2.97
C GLN A 60 3.85 3.16 -2.38
N LEU A 61 2.66 2.74 -2.85
CA LEU A 61 2.08 1.47 -2.39
C LEU A 61 2.90 0.26 -2.83
N CYS A 62 3.41 0.25 -4.06
CA CYS A 62 4.28 -0.82 -4.53
C CYS A 62 5.59 -0.87 -3.74
N PHE A 63 6.17 0.29 -3.40
CA PHE A 63 7.34 0.37 -2.54
C PHE A 63 7.04 -0.14 -1.13
N TYR A 64 5.92 0.29 -0.54
CA TYR A 64 5.46 -0.21 0.75
C TYR A 64 5.28 -1.73 0.76
N ILE A 65 4.59 -2.28 -0.24
CA ILE A 65 4.41 -3.73 -0.41
C ILE A 65 5.76 -4.45 -0.44
N ARG A 66 6.70 -3.97 -1.26
CA ARG A 66 8.04 -4.55 -1.35
C ARG A 66 8.80 -4.48 -0.02
N GLY A 67 8.74 -3.35 0.67
CA GLY A 67 9.37 -3.18 1.99
C GLY A 67 8.78 -4.15 3.02
N MET A 68 7.46 -4.31 3.02
CA MET A 68 6.77 -5.25 3.91
C MET A 68 7.06 -6.71 3.57
N CYS A 69 7.29 -7.06 2.30
CA CYS A 69 7.74 -8.41 1.93
C CYS A 69 9.17 -8.71 2.40
N ALA A 70 10.03 -7.69 2.46
CA ALA A 70 11.40 -7.84 2.96
C ALA A 70 11.43 -8.02 4.49
N ALA A 71 10.44 -7.48 5.20
CA ALA A 71 10.23 -7.74 6.61
C ALA A 71 9.59 -9.12 6.80
N SER A 72 10.36 -10.12 7.23
CA SER A 72 9.98 -11.54 7.33
C SER A 72 8.77 -11.88 8.20
N ASP A 73 8.24 -10.91 8.94
CA ASP A 73 7.23 -11.13 9.99
C ASP A 73 5.79 -10.89 9.54
N VAL A 74 5.57 -10.40 8.32
CA VAL A 74 4.24 -9.99 7.84
C VAL A 74 3.65 -11.04 6.91
N SER A 75 2.48 -11.58 7.27
CA SER A 75 1.73 -12.49 6.39
C SER A 75 1.09 -11.74 5.21
N GLY A 76 0.88 -12.42 4.07
CA GLY A 76 0.17 -11.85 2.92
C GLY A 76 -1.25 -11.35 3.27
N SER A 77 -1.93 -12.03 4.20
CA SER A 77 -3.24 -11.59 4.72
C SER A 77 -3.17 -10.25 5.47
N THR A 78 -2.11 -10.06 6.27
CA THR A 78 -1.85 -8.83 7.02
C THR A 78 -1.50 -7.70 6.05
N LEU A 79 -0.68 -7.99 5.06
CA LEU A 79 -0.30 -7.04 4.02
C LEU A 79 -1.52 -6.52 3.25
N ARG A 80 -2.44 -7.39 2.84
CA ARG A 80 -3.72 -6.99 2.22
C ARG A 80 -4.54 -6.09 3.12
N LYS A 81 -4.64 -6.43 4.42
CA LYS A 81 -5.36 -5.59 5.41
C LYS A 81 -4.74 -4.20 5.50
N TYR A 82 -3.41 -4.11 5.53
CA TYR A 82 -2.72 -2.83 5.59
C TYR A 82 -2.89 -1.99 4.32
N VAL A 83 -2.74 -2.59 3.13
CA VAL A 83 -2.95 -1.87 1.88
C VAL A 83 -4.41 -1.41 1.74
N SER A 84 -5.37 -2.23 2.15
CA SER A 84 -6.78 -1.82 2.20
C SER A 84 -7.02 -0.71 3.22
N GLY A 85 -6.40 -0.78 4.40
CA GLY A 85 -6.50 0.25 5.42
C GLY A 85 -5.91 1.59 4.96
N LEU A 86 -4.75 1.57 4.30
CA LEU A 86 -4.13 2.76 3.71
C LEU A 86 -5.02 3.41 2.66
N LYS A 87 -5.65 2.60 1.80
CA LYS A 87 -6.66 3.11 0.86
C LYS A 87 -7.82 3.80 1.59
N SER A 88 -8.41 3.15 2.60
CA SER A 88 -9.48 3.75 3.40
C SER A 88 -9.04 5.06 4.05
N VAL A 89 -7.82 5.12 4.60
CA VAL A 89 -7.28 6.35 5.19
C VAL A 89 -7.10 7.44 4.13
N ASN A 90 -6.62 7.11 2.93
CA ASN A 90 -6.49 8.07 1.84
C ASN A 90 -7.86 8.68 1.45
N ASP A 91 -8.87 7.82 1.33
CA ASP A 91 -10.24 8.22 1.00
C ASP A 91 -10.83 9.12 2.10
N LEU A 92 -10.58 8.78 3.38
CA LEU A 92 -11.06 9.56 4.53
C LEU A 92 -10.39 10.93 4.66
N LEU A 93 -9.12 11.03 4.30
CA LEU A 93 -8.40 12.31 4.27
C LEU A 93 -8.82 13.19 3.08
N GLY A 94 -9.74 12.71 2.23
CA GLY A 94 -10.24 13.43 1.07
C GLY A 94 -9.24 13.52 -0.08
N TYR A 95 -8.25 12.62 -0.10
CA TYR A 95 -7.28 12.56 -1.20
C TYR A 95 -7.86 11.85 -2.43
N PRO A 96 -7.33 12.14 -3.63
CA PRO A 96 -7.76 11.46 -4.84
C PRO A 96 -7.59 9.94 -4.72
N CYS A 97 -8.61 9.21 -5.16
CA CYS A 97 -8.53 7.76 -5.29
C CYS A 97 -7.56 7.39 -6.42
N LEU A 98 -6.86 6.27 -6.26
CA LEU A 98 -6.07 5.68 -7.34
C LEU A 98 -6.96 5.31 -8.52
N SER A 99 -6.44 5.50 -9.73
CA SER A 99 -7.12 5.08 -10.95
C SER A 99 -7.33 3.55 -10.96
N PRO A 100 -8.34 3.03 -11.68
CA PRO A 100 -8.55 1.58 -11.80
C PRO A 100 -7.32 0.83 -12.35
N GLU A 101 -6.57 1.48 -13.25
CA GLU A 101 -5.34 0.93 -13.84
C GLU A 101 -4.22 0.83 -12.80
N ASP A 102 -3.98 1.90 -12.04
CA ASP A 102 -2.99 1.93 -10.96
C ASP A 102 -3.34 0.90 -9.88
N TRP A 103 -4.61 0.76 -9.55
CA TRP A 103 -5.07 -0.25 -8.61
C TRP A 103 -4.87 -1.68 -9.16
N GLY A 104 -4.99 -1.86 -10.48
CA GLY A 104 -4.63 -3.11 -11.15
C GLY A 104 -3.15 -3.48 -10.96
N ILE A 105 -2.25 -2.49 -11.00
CA ILE A 105 -0.82 -2.70 -10.74
C ILE A 105 -0.60 -3.06 -9.26
N VAL A 106 -1.21 -2.34 -8.33
CA VAL A 106 -1.11 -2.64 -6.88
C VAL A 106 -1.61 -4.06 -6.57
N LYS A 107 -2.72 -4.49 -7.19
CA LYS A 107 -3.23 -5.87 -7.06
C LYS A 107 -2.22 -6.91 -7.56
N ARG A 108 -1.60 -6.69 -8.73
CA ARG A 108 -0.54 -7.58 -9.23
C ARG A 108 0.65 -7.63 -8.28
N ALA A 109 1.04 -6.50 -7.70
CA ALA A 109 2.09 -6.45 -6.69
C ALA A 109 1.72 -7.24 -5.42
N LEU A 110 0.47 -7.16 -4.95
CA LEU A 110 -0.04 -7.97 -3.85
C LEU A 110 -0.03 -9.47 -4.17
N THR A 111 -0.42 -9.87 -5.38
CA THR A 111 -0.36 -11.27 -5.82
C THR A 111 1.09 -11.77 -5.89
N ALA A 112 2.02 -10.94 -6.39
CA ALA A 112 3.44 -11.28 -6.37
C ALA A 112 3.98 -11.39 -4.94
N ALA A 113 3.54 -10.51 -4.04
CA ALA A 113 3.89 -10.56 -2.62
C ALA A 113 3.41 -11.85 -1.95
N ASP A 114 2.22 -12.36 -2.27
CA ASP A 114 1.75 -13.64 -1.75
C ASP A 114 2.66 -14.82 -2.14
N ASN A 115 3.17 -14.80 -3.37
CA ASN A 115 4.08 -15.84 -3.85
C ASN A 115 5.45 -15.77 -3.15
N VAL A 116 5.89 -14.57 -2.77
CA VAL A 116 7.20 -14.34 -2.11
C VAL A 116 7.14 -14.59 -0.61
N ILE A 117 6.11 -14.08 0.06
CA ILE A 117 5.90 -14.27 1.50
C ILE A 117 5.62 -15.75 1.81
N GLY A 118 5.11 -16.49 0.81
CA GLY A 118 4.79 -17.90 0.92
C GLY A 118 3.63 -18.14 1.91
N PRO A 119 2.94 -19.28 1.80
CA PRO A 119 2.23 -19.79 2.97
C PRO A 119 3.28 -19.98 4.06
N ARG A 120 3.05 -19.48 5.29
CA ARG A 120 3.70 -20.06 6.46
C ARG A 120 3.29 -21.52 6.50
N GLU A 121 4.05 -22.38 5.85
CA GLU A 121 3.76 -23.79 5.75
C GLU A 121 3.86 -24.39 7.15
N THR A 122 2.72 -24.74 7.74
CA THR A 122 2.59 -26.16 8.01
C THR A 122 2.45 -26.88 6.66
N LYS A 123 3.54 -27.53 6.25
CA LYS A 123 3.68 -28.54 5.17
C LYS A 123 4.27 -28.09 3.81
N GLN A 124 5.55 -28.39 3.69
CA GLN A 124 6.25 -29.00 2.56
C GLN A 124 6.42 -28.17 1.26
N ALA A 125 7.55 -27.48 1.18
CA ALA A 125 7.98 -26.67 0.05
C ALA A 125 7.80 -27.40 -1.29
N ALA A 126 6.98 -26.82 -2.16
CA ALA A 126 6.83 -27.25 -3.53
C ALA A 126 8.16 -27.02 -4.30
N ILE A 127 8.57 -28.03 -5.07
CA ILE A 127 9.75 -27.97 -5.94
C ILE A 127 9.50 -26.89 -7.00
N ILE A 128 10.38 -25.88 -7.05
CA ILE A 128 10.31 -24.81 -8.04
C ILE A 128 10.65 -25.39 -9.43
N PRO A 129 9.82 -25.15 -10.46
CA PRO A 129 10.12 -25.53 -11.84
C PRO A 129 11.45 -24.92 -12.34
N GLU A 130 12.21 -25.70 -13.10
CA GLU A 130 13.60 -25.40 -13.47
C GLU A 130 13.74 -24.17 -14.39
N ASP A 131 12.71 -23.89 -15.17
CA ASP A 131 12.56 -22.70 -16.02
C ASP A 131 12.43 -21.41 -15.20
N VAL A 132 11.71 -21.43 -14.08
CA VAL A 132 11.55 -20.29 -13.17
C VAL A 132 12.84 -20.01 -12.40
N SER A 133 13.55 -21.07 -12.00
CA SER A 133 14.86 -20.95 -11.36
C SER A 133 15.87 -20.26 -12.30
N LYS A 134 15.92 -20.68 -13.57
CA LYS A 134 16.79 -20.05 -14.58
C LYS A 134 16.46 -18.57 -14.78
N PHE A 135 15.18 -18.20 -14.86
CA PHE A 135 14.80 -16.80 -15.02
C PHE A 135 15.23 -15.93 -13.82
N LEU A 136 15.07 -16.43 -12.59
CA LEU A 136 15.42 -15.68 -11.38
C LEU A 136 16.93 -15.55 -11.17
N PHE A 137 17.73 -16.52 -11.63
CA PHE A 137 19.16 -16.58 -11.32
C PHE A 137 20.09 -16.34 -12.52
N GLU A 138 19.67 -16.56 -13.78
CA GLU A 138 20.50 -16.34 -14.98
C GLU A 138 20.38 -14.91 -15.54
N THR A 139 19.33 -14.13 -15.21
CA THR A 139 19.16 -12.75 -15.71
C THR A 139 20.11 -11.73 -15.05
N ARG A 140 21.19 -12.18 -14.41
CA ARG A 140 22.20 -11.35 -13.76
C ARG A 140 23.25 -10.77 -14.71
N GLY A 141 23.15 -10.99 -16.02
CA GLY A 141 24.22 -10.68 -16.97
C GLY A 141 24.16 -9.34 -17.73
N SER A 142 23.05 -8.59 -17.73
CA SER A 142 22.92 -7.42 -18.64
C SER A 142 22.74 -6.05 -17.95
N PHE A 143 22.16 -6.01 -16.75
CA PHE A 143 21.86 -4.73 -16.08
C PHE A 143 22.96 -4.26 -15.13
N PHE A 144 23.69 -5.18 -14.48
CA PHE A 144 24.76 -4.83 -13.53
C PHE A 144 26.04 -4.32 -14.21
N GLY A 145 26.41 -4.86 -15.38
CA GLY A 145 27.61 -4.41 -16.11
C GLY A 145 27.55 -2.96 -16.58
N LYS A 146 26.34 -2.41 -16.82
CA LYS A 146 26.18 -1.00 -17.19
C LYS A 146 26.20 -0.05 -15.99
N LEU A 147 25.93 -0.55 -14.78
CA LEU A 147 25.96 0.26 -13.56
C LEU A 147 27.37 0.36 -12.97
N GLU A 148 28.21 -0.67 -13.13
CA GLU A 148 29.62 -0.61 -12.73
C GLU A 148 30.45 0.28 -13.68
N ALA A 149 30.19 0.24 -14.99
CA ALA A 149 30.88 1.11 -15.95
C ALA A 149 30.59 2.62 -15.76
N ALA A 150 29.46 2.98 -15.15
CA ALA A 150 29.10 4.36 -14.84
C ALA A 150 29.64 4.86 -13.48
N ARG A 151 30.27 3.98 -12.70
CA ARG A 151 30.88 4.31 -11.41
C ARG A 151 32.39 4.59 -11.54
N ASP A 152 33.04 4.04 -12.56
CA ASP A 152 34.48 4.20 -12.81
C ASP A 152 34.79 5.15 -14.00
N ALA A 153 33.80 5.90 -14.49
CA ALA A 153 33.94 6.98 -15.49
C ALA A 153 33.65 8.34 -14.85
#